data_AF-A0A1Z5JJ65-F1
#
_entry.id   AF-A0A1Z5JJ65-F1
#
_cell.length_a   1.000
_cell.length_b   1.000
_cell.length_c   1.000
_cell.angle_alpha   90.00
_cell.angle_beta   90.00
_cell.angle_gamma   90.00
#
_symmetry.space_group_name_H-M   'P 1'
#
loop_
_entity.id
_entity.type
_entity.pdbx_description
1 polymer ?
#
loop_
_entity_poly.entity_id
_entity_poly.type
_entity_poly.pdbx_seq_one_letter_code
_entity_poly.pdbx_strand_id
1 'polypeptide(L)'
;MLHITTWQWLLLLALGIRQAHAHSPSSIQRCNTKEPQEHDHRASKRARQYRKFRSERYQAHSILRPESELGNSIVIPVCFHVPQGQTAPLTDEQLQRELEHLNLGYSSSSCCDTNLDWCNGECSLNTGISFAMATLDADGNVNGTTSSVTDASACVTRPKNRKWTQIIMNSLLYRERPIKEALRKGDARTLNIYYIRPMSVTRTQLLGYASFPWEYAADPAMDGVVINPGTVQGGSLPEFNEGDTLVHEVGHWLGLFHTFQDGCSPGDGVDDTAPQRSANKGCTPSERRDTCPGDSLPDPIFNYMDYSSDACMYEFTSGQMAAMLDSLEAYRSTADASLFLANSISTEVGYYEMGPLETGATQLVELQNIPSDSLLTCIVTTATAGDDGDLDLFLNHHGEFNDFACSAETNDRVQICSIATPSQGEGVAYAFVYAVSGVSSFTLDCRID
;
A
#
# COMPACT_ATOMS: atom_id res chain seq x y z
N MET A 1 -13.84 69.79 29.08
CA MET A 1 -15.10 70.01 28.35
C MET A 1 -14.79 70.71 27.04
N LEU A 2 -14.86 70.00 25.92
CA LEU A 2 -15.52 70.47 24.69
C LEU A 2 -15.52 69.33 23.67
N HIS A 3 -16.74 69.03 23.22
CA HIS A 3 -17.14 67.93 22.36
C HIS A 3 -16.53 68.02 20.96
N ILE A 4 -16.03 66.91 20.42
CA ILE A 4 -15.85 66.73 18.98
C ILE A 4 -16.89 65.72 18.49
N THR A 5 -17.62 66.16 17.47
CA THR A 5 -18.86 65.58 16.94
C THR A 5 -18.60 64.55 15.85
N THR A 6 -19.59 63.70 15.68
CA THR A 6 -19.66 62.38 15.03
C THR A 6 -19.52 62.33 13.49
N TRP A 7 -18.73 63.21 12.87
CA TRP A 7 -18.69 63.32 11.40
C TRP A 7 -17.40 62.82 10.71
N GLN A 8 -16.52 62.10 11.41
CA GLN A 8 -15.36 61.41 10.81
C GLN A 8 -15.52 59.89 10.64
N TRP A 9 -16.67 59.32 11.00
CA TRP A 9 -16.94 57.88 10.83
C TRP A 9 -17.66 57.52 9.53
N LEU A 10 -18.15 58.49 8.76
CA LEU A 10 -19.02 58.24 7.60
C LEU A 10 -18.30 58.03 6.26
N LEU A 11 -16.96 58.10 6.20
CA LEU A 11 -16.21 57.84 4.96
C LEU A 11 -15.59 56.42 4.86
N LEU A 12 -15.75 55.58 5.88
CA LEU A 12 -15.28 54.17 5.86
C LEU A 12 -16.40 53.16 5.56
N LEU A 13 -17.60 53.62 5.22
CA LEU A 13 -18.78 52.77 4.92
C LEU A 13 -19.08 52.62 3.41
N ALA A 14 -18.22 53.13 2.52
CA ALA A 14 -18.44 53.09 1.06
C ALA A 14 -17.40 52.30 0.26
N LEU A 15 -16.50 51.55 0.92
CA LEU A 15 -15.64 50.55 0.28
C LEU A 15 -15.96 49.20 0.92
N GLY A 16 -17.02 48.56 0.41
CA GLY A 16 -17.37 47.19 0.75
C GLY A 16 -16.31 46.21 0.26
N ILE A 17 -15.19 46.14 0.96
CA ILE A 17 -14.31 44.98 0.93
C ILE A 17 -15.15 43.83 1.50
N ARG A 18 -15.68 43.00 0.60
CA ARG A 18 -16.17 41.68 0.98
C ARG A 18 -14.96 40.96 1.60
N GLN A 19 -14.86 40.96 2.92
CA GLN A 19 -14.10 39.93 3.61
C GLN A 19 -14.74 38.61 3.19
N ALA A 20 -14.05 37.90 2.30
CA ALA A 20 -14.25 36.47 2.13
C ALA A 20 -14.14 35.90 3.54
N HIS A 21 -15.29 35.56 4.13
CA HIS A 21 -15.31 34.71 5.30
C HIS A 21 -14.74 33.40 4.79
N ALA A 22 -13.45 33.18 5.03
CA ALA A 22 -12.83 31.88 4.94
C ALA A 22 -13.74 30.97 5.76
N HIS A 23 -14.54 30.16 5.07
CA HIS A 23 -15.19 29.05 5.72
C HIS A 23 -14.05 28.27 6.36
N SER A 24 -14.12 28.09 7.68
CA SER A 24 -13.32 27.07 8.36
C SER A 24 -13.34 25.82 7.47
N PRO A 25 -12.17 25.26 7.10
CA PRO A 25 -12.16 24.13 6.18
C PRO A 25 -13.08 23.07 6.78
N SER A 26 -14.10 22.68 6.00
CA SER A 26 -14.86 21.48 6.30
C SER A 26 -13.84 20.40 6.64
N SER A 27 -13.98 19.74 7.79
CA SER A 27 -13.06 18.68 8.17
C SER A 27 -12.86 17.75 6.96
N ILE A 28 -11.61 17.54 6.57
CA ILE A 28 -11.28 16.54 5.54
C ILE A 28 -11.19 15.22 6.29
N GLN A 29 -11.99 14.25 5.85
CA GLN A 29 -11.82 12.86 6.20
C GLN A 29 -10.96 12.23 5.12
N ARG A 30 -9.85 11.62 5.51
CA ARG A 30 -8.91 11.05 4.54
C ARG A 30 -9.48 9.81 3.87
N CYS A 31 -9.69 8.76 4.64
CA CYS A 31 -10.21 7.50 4.16
C CYS A 31 -11.54 7.15 4.87
N ASN A 32 -12.40 6.42 4.17
CA ASN A 32 -13.65 5.85 4.68
C ASN A 32 -13.78 4.36 4.39
N THR A 33 -12.66 3.70 4.07
CA THR A 33 -12.54 2.25 4.09
C THR A 33 -12.88 1.81 5.51
N LYS A 34 -13.96 1.05 5.63
CA LYS A 34 -14.49 0.67 6.94
C LYS A 34 -13.68 -0.48 7.48
N GLU A 35 -12.71 -0.14 8.30
CA GLU A 35 -11.95 -1.16 8.99
C GLU A 35 -12.81 -1.92 9.99
N PRO A 36 -12.54 -3.21 10.17
CA PRO A 36 -13.33 -4.06 11.03
C PRO A 36 -13.19 -3.65 12.50
N GLN A 37 -14.18 -2.94 13.03
CA GLN A 37 -14.23 -2.61 14.46
C GLN A 37 -14.93 -3.72 15.24
N GLU A 38 -14.54 -3.96 16.51
CA GLU A 38 -15.05 -5.06 17.34
C GLU A 38 -16.59 -5.19 17.35
N HIS A 39 -17.29 -4.06 17.25
CA HIS A 39 -18.75 -3.98 17.26
C HIS A 39 -19.42 -4.38 15.94
N ASP A 40 -18.72 -4.34 14.80
CA ASP A 40 -19.18 -4.97 13.55
C ASP A 40 -18.79 -6.45 13.58
N HIS A 41 -19.62 -7.27 14.22
CA HIS A 41 -19.28 -8.67 14.46
C HIS A 41 -19.03 -9.47 13.16
N ARG A 42 -19.62 -9.07 12.02
CA ARG A 42 -19.45 -9.79 10.74
C ARG A 42 -18.17 -9.36 10.03
N ALA A 43 -17.91 -8.06 9.93
CA ALA A 43 -16.65 -7.55 9.40
C ALA A 43 -15.49 -8.00 10.30
N SER A 44 -15.62 -7.84 11.62
CA SER A 44 -14.62 -8.31 12.59
C SER A 44 -14.41 -9.82 12.57
N LYS A 45 -15.44 -10.63 12.32
CA LYS A 45 -15.24 -12.08 12.14
C LYS A 45 -14.43 -12.38 10.89
N ARG A 46 -14.71 -11.70 9.76
CA ARG A 46 -13.94 -11.84 8.51
C ARG A 46 -12.52 -11.32 8.65
N ALA A 47 -12.34 -10.21 9.37
CA ALA A 47 -11.04 -9.62 9.68
C ALA A 47 -10.22 -10.50 10.60
N ARG A 48 -10.81 -11.03 11.68
CA ARG A 48 -10.18 -12.04 12.52
C ARG A 48 -9.87 -13.30 11.75
N GLN A 49 -10.76 -13.72 10.85
CA GLN A 49 -10.51 -14.85 9.95
C GLN A 49 -9.40 -14.53 8.95
N TYR A 50 -9.27 -13.29 8.47
CA TYR A 50 -8.21 -12.85 7.56
C TYR A 50 -6.88 -12.70 8.29
N ARG A 51 -6.85 -12.15 9.50
CA ARG A 51 -5.65 -12.13 10.37
C ARG A 51 -5.24 -13.54 10.74
N LYS A 52 -6.20 -14.39 11.11
CA LYS A 52 -5.99 -15.81 11.39
C LYS A 52 -5.52 -16.55 10.13
N PHE A 53 -6.12 -16.26 8.97
CA PHE A 53 -5.72 -16.80 7.69
C PHE A 53 -4.35 -16.29 7.25
N ARG A 54 -3.99 -15.03 7.47
CA ARG A 54 -2.63 -14.52 7.25
C ARG A 54 -1.66 -15.27 8.16
N SER A 55 -2.00 -15.45 9.44
CA SER A 55 -1.19 -16.26 10.35
C SER A 55 -1.17 -17.76 10.04
N GLU A 56 -2.22 -18.33 9.41
CA GLU A 56 -2.38 -19.77 9.10
C GLU A 56 -1.93 -20.15 7.68
N ARG A 57 -2.04 -19.28 6.68
CA ARG A 57 -1.54 -19.50 5.31
C ARG A 57 -0.03 -19.32 5.27
N TYR A 58 0.49 -18.47 6.15
CA TYR A 58 1.87 -18.47 6.59
C TYR A 58 2.32 -19.84 7.18
N GLN A 59 1.41 -20.69 7.70
CA GLN A 59 1.70 -22.08 8.10
C GLN A 59 1.55 -23.12 6.96
N ALA A 60 1.06 -22.74 5.77
CA ALA A 60 0.58 -23.69 4.74
C ALA A 60 1.29 -23.61 3.38
N HIS A 61 2.32 -22.79 3.19
CA HIS A 61 3.09 -22.79 1.93
C HIS A 61 4.13 -23.92 1.91
N SER A 62 3.62 -25.14 1.73
CA SER A 62 4.32 -26.22 1.03
C SER A 62 3.40 -26.67 -0.11
N ILE A 63 3.99 -27.00 -1.27
CA ILE A 63 3.40 -27.64 -2.47
C ILE A 63 3.42 -26.79 -3.78
N LEU A 64 4.61 -26.77 -4.41
CA LEU A 64 4.97 -27.20 -5.79
C LEU A 64 4.54 -26.46 -7.09
N ARG A 65 5.60 -26.05 -7.85
CA ARG A 65 5.92 -26.18 -9.32
C ARG A 65 5.97 -24.88 -10.17
N PRO A 66 6.70 -24.86 -11.31
CA PRO A 66 8.06 -25.36 -11.62
C PRO A 66 8.97 -24.25 -12.22
N GLU A 67 10.28 -24.55 -12.30
CA GLU A 67 11.33 -23.80 -12.98
C GLU A 67 11.06 -23.61 -14.48
N SER A 68 10.44 -22.49 -14.85
CA SER A 68 10.70 -21.78 -16.11
C SER A 68 9.85 -20.51 -16.15
N GLU A 69 10.40 -19.38 -15.70
CA GLU A 69 10.20 -18.02 -16.25
C GLU A 69 10.74 -16.98 -15.25
N LEU A 70 12.02 -16.66 -15.40
CA LEU A 70 12.67 -15.51 -14.76
C LEU A 70 11.93 -14.21 -15.17
N GLY A 71 11.43 -13.43 -14.20
CA GLY A 71 11.39 -11.97 -14.32
C GLY A 71 10.05 -11.21 -14.22
N ASN A 72 8.92 -11.78 -13.80
CA ASN A 72 7.63 -11.05 -13.88
C ASN A 72 7.10 -10.50 -12.54
N SER A 73 7.00 -9.16 -12.46
CA SER A 73 6.11 -8.40 -11.55
C SER A 73 4.65 -8.85 -11.72
N ILE A 74 3.86 -8.89 -10.64
CA ILE A 74 2.41 -9.11 -10.73
C ILE A 74 1.80 -7.87 -11.37
N VAL A 75 1.32 -8.00 -12.61
CA VAL A 75 0.63 -6.90 -13.30
C VAL A 75 -0.87 -6.98 -13.03
N ILE A 76 -1.40 -6.03 -12.26
CA ILE A 76 -2.82 -5.90 -11.97
C ILE A 76 -3.50 -5.10 -13.09
N PRO A 77 -4.48 -5.68 -13.82
CA PRO A 77 -5.24 -4.94 -14.82
C PRO A 77 -6.14 -3.88 -14.18
N VAL A 78 -6.05 -2.64 -14.67
CA VAL A 78 -6.75 -1.47 -14.12
C VAL A 78 -7.83 -0.95 -15.07
N CYS A 79 -8.98 -0.62 -14.52
CA CYS A 79 -10.04 0.11 -15.21
C CYS A 79 -10.31 1.46 -14.54
N PHE A 80 -10.24 2.54 -15.33
CA PHE A 80 -10.58 3.88 -14.87
C PHE A 80 -12.01 4.26 -15.27
N HIS A 81 -12.80 4.67 -14.28
CA HIS A 81 -14.17 5.11 -14.47
C HIS A 81 -14.29 6.59 -14.09
N VAL A 82 -14.52 7.45 -15.09
CA VAL A 82 -14.54 8.91 -14.94
C VAL A 82 -15.88 9.49 -15.41
N PRO A 83 -16.94 9.40 -14.59
CA PRO A 83 -18.23 10.00 -14.93
C PRO A 83 -18.14 11.50 -15.20
N GLN A 84 -18.87 11.96 -16.22
CA GLN A 84 -18.82 13.33 -16.70
C GLN A 84 -19.99 14.17 -16.16
N GLY A 85 -19.67 15.36 -15.66
CA GLY A 85 -20.62 16.31 -15.07
C GLY A 85 -20.48 17.72 -15.65
N GLN A 86 -20.67 18.74 -14.80
CA GLN A 86 -20.49 20.15 -15.20
C GLN A 86 -19.04 20.63 -15.11
N THR A 87 -18.25 20.04 -14.20
CA THR A 87 -16.82 20.28 -14.13
C THR A 87 -16.10 19.50 -15.23
N ALA A 88 -14.99 20.02 -15.72
CA ALA A 88 -14.13 19.28 -16.64
C ALA A 88 -13.75 17.94 -15.99
N PRO A 89 -13.96 16.80 -16.69
CA PRO A 89 -13.50 15.50 -16.21
C PRO A 89 -11.97 15.44 -16.29
N LEU A 90 -11.36 14.50 -15.57
CA LEU A 90 -9.92 14.23 -15.67
C LEU A 90 -9.53 13.91 -17.11
N THR A 91 -8.47 14.52 -17.62
CA THR A 91 -7.94 14.25 -18.98
C THR A 91 -7.21 12.91 -19.03
N ASP A 92 -6.96 12.39 -20.23
CA ASP A 92 -6.19 11.14 -20.36
C ASP A 92 -4.74 11.33 -19.87
N GLU A 93 -4.17 12.53 -20.00
CA GLU A 93 -2.84 12.83 -19.45
C GLU A 93 -2.86 12.83 -17.91
N GLN A 94 -3.93 13.31 -17.28
CA GLN A 94 -4.08 13.22 -15.82
C GLN A 94 -4.19 11.76 -15.37
N LEU A 95 -5.00 10.96 -16.07
CA LEU A 95 -5.15 9.54 -15.78
C LEU A 95 -3.86 8.74 -16.03
N GLN A 96 -3.09 9.08 -17.07
CA GLN A 96 -1.80 8.46 -17.33
C GLN A 96 -0.83 8.72 -16.18
N ARG A 97 -0.77 9.97 -15.68
CA ARG A 97 0.04 10.30 -14.50
C ARG A 97 -0.42 9.59 -13.24
N GLU A 98 -1.72 9.37 -13.06
CA GLU A 98 -2.24 8.58 -11.94
C GLU A 98 -1.80 7.12 -12.01
N LEU A 99 -1.82 6.50 -13.20
CA LEU A 99 -1.31 5.14 -13.39
C LEU A 99 0.19 5.06 -13.12
N GLU A 100 0.96 6.05 -13.58
CA GLU A 100 2.40 6.16 -13.35
C GLU A 100 2.71 6.35 -11.87
N HIS A 101 1.97 7.22 -11.18
CA HIS A 101 2.12 7.46 -9.74
C HIS A 101 1.76 6.24 -8.89
N LEU A 102 0.70 5.53 -9.29
CA LEU A 102 0.34 4.27 -8.65
C LEU A 102 1.46 3.23 -8.82
N ASN A 103 2.09 3.13 -9.99
CA ASN A 103 3.27 2.26 -10.16
C ASN A 103 4.48 2.77 -9.36
N LEU A 104 4.68 4.09 -9.28
CA LEU A 104 5.76 4.69 -8.49
C LEU A 104 5.67 4.25 -7.04
N GLY A 105 4.52 4.46 -6.38
CA GLY A 105 4.31 4.16 -4.96
C GLY A 105 4.43 2.67 -4.58
N TYR A 106 4.37 1.75 -5.55
CA TYR A 106 4.56 0.32 -5.35
C TYR A 106 5.94 -0.18 -5.78
N SER A 107 6.83 0.73 -6.19
CA SER A 107 8.18 0.44 -6.68
C SER A 107 9.26 1.00 -5.74
N SER A 108 10.49 0.52 -5.91
CA SER A 108 11.66 1.06 -5.22
C SER A 108 12.07 2.47 -5.68
N SER A 109 11.36 3.05 -6.65
CA SER A 109 11.57 4.44 -7.07
C SER A 109 10.73 5.43 -6.27
N SER A 110 9.85 4.95 -5.40
CA SER A 110 9.08 5.82 -4.51
C SER A 110 9.98 6.36 -3.41
N CYS A 111 10.43 7.59 -3.56
CA CYS A 111 11.38 8.23 -2.64
C CYS A 111 10.77 9.46 -2.00
N CYS A 112 11.28 9.85 -0.83
CA CYS A 112 10.92 11.13 -0.26
C CYS A 112 11.31 12.29 -1.20
N ASP A 113 10.58 13.40 -1.13
CA ASP A 113 10.89 14.59 -1.95
C ASP A 113 12.17 15.27 -1.43
N THR A 114 13.25 15.13 -2.18
CA THR A 114 14.57 15.73 -1.87
C THR A 114 14.57 17.26 -1.81
N ASN A 115 13.50 17.94 -2.23
CA ASN A 115 13.33 19.37 -2.00
C ASN A 115 12.91 19.71 -0.56
N LEU A 116 12.51 18.73 0.24
CA LEU A 116 12.16 18.89 1.65
C LEU A 116 13.40 18.68 2.53
N ASP A 117 13.63 19.60 3.46
CA ASP A 117 14.83 19.61 4.32
C ASP A 117 15.04 18.35 5.17
N TRP A 118 13.98 17.57 5.41
CA TRP A 118 14.04 16.33 6.18
C TRP A 118 14.35 15.09 5.33
N CYS A 119 14.17 15.17 4.02
CA CYS A 119 14.36 14.04 3.12
C CYS A 119 15.85 13.84 2.83
N ASN A 120 16.33 12.62 3.03
CA ASN A 120 17.71 12.18 2.76
C ASN A 120 17.82 11.32 1.50
N GLY A 121 16.76 11.23 0.69
CA GLY A 121 16.69 10.39 -0.49
C GLY A 121 16.34 8.93 -0.21
N GLU A 122 15.82 8.62 0.98
CA GLU A 122 15.23 7.32 1.30
C GLU A 122 14.08 6.99 0.34
N CYS A 123 13.99 5.71 -0.02
CA CYS A 123 12.99 5.16 -0.92
C CYS A 123 12.38 3.90 -0.34
N SER A 124 11.14 3.64 -0.75
CA SER A 124 10.44 2.37 -0.50
C SER A 124 11.20 1.19 -1.10
N LEU A 125 10.81 -0.01 -0.67
CA LEU A 125 11.10 -1.24 -1.39
C LEU A 125 10.23 -1.38 -2.66
N ASN A 126 10.61 -2.31 -3.54
CA ASN A 126 9.76 -2.77 -4.63
C ASN A 126 8.80 -3.86 -4.14
N THR A 127 7.49 -3.61 -4.23
CA THR A 127 6.47 -4.54 -3.73
C THR A 127 6.27 -5.78 -4.63
N GLY A 128 6.84 -5.77 -5.84
CA GLY A 128 6.59 -6.79 -6.86
C GLY A 128 5.20 -6.70 -7.51
N ILE A 129 4.42 -5.67 -7.19
CA ILE A 129 3.10 -5.39 -7.76
C ILE A 129 3.21 -4.17 -8.68
N SER A 130 2.71 -4.31 -9.90
CA SER A 130 2.60 -3.23 -10.88
C SER A 130 1.20 -3.18 -11.48
N PHE A 131 0.90 -2.09 -12.17
CA PHE A 131 -0.42 -1.76 -12.66
C PHE A 131 -0.36 -1.38 -14.12
N ALA A 132 -1.25 -1.96 -14.92
CA ALA A 132 -1.40 -1.62 -16.33
C ALA A 132 -2.88 -1.49 -16.65
N MET A 133 -3.25 -0.62 -17.59
CA MET A 133 -4.63 -0.51 -18.04
C MET A 133 -5.09 -1.84 -18.60
N ALA A 134 -6.20 -2.37 -18.12
CA ALA A 134 -6.87 -3.48 -18.74
C ALA A 134 -7.25 -3.10 -20.19
N THR A 135 -7.13 -4.03 -21.13
CA THR A 135 -7.67 -3.86 -22.48
C THR A 135 -9.03 -4.53 -22.59
N LEU A 136 -9.95 -3.92 -23.32
CA LEU A 136 -11.29 -4.42 -23.55
C LEU A 136 -11.44 -4.95 -24.98
N ASP A 137 -12.06 -6.12 -25.12
CA ASP A 137 -12.50 -6.65 -26.41
C ASP A 137 -13.76 -5.94 -26.94
N ALA A 138 -14.25 -6.38 -28.11
CA ALA A 138 -15.44 -5.80 -28.74
C ALA A 138 -16.73 -5.98 -27.91
N ASP A 139 -16.78 -6.99 -27.05
CA ASP A 139 -17.91 -7.26 -26.14
C ASP A 139 -17.75 -6.53 -24.80
N GLY A 140 -16.61 -5.85 -24.60
CA GLY A 140 -16.29 -5.07 -23.42
C GLY A 140 -15.78 -5.91 -22.25
N ASN A 141 -15.25 -7.11 -22.51
CA ASN A 141 -14.57 -7.97 -21.55
C ASN A 141 -13.08 -7.66 -21.50
N VAL A 142 -12.48 -7.83 -20.32
CA VAL A 142 -11.03 -7.69 -20.15
C VAL A 142 -10.32 -8.84 -20.87
N ASN A 143 -9.37 -8.53 -21.76
CA ASN A 143 -8.66 -9.52 -22.57
C ASN A 143 -7.12 -9.35 -22.61
N GLY A 144 -6.58 -8.41 -21.84
CA GLY A 144 -5.15 -8.10 -21.83
C GLY A 144 -4.87 -6.82 -21.05
N THR A 145 -3.68 -6.27 -21.25
CA THR A 145 -3.23 -5.04 -20.61
C THR A 145 -2.41 -4.15 -21.56
N THR A 146 -2.35 -2.87 -21.26
CA THR A 146 -1.50 -1.88 -21.91
C THR A 146 -0.98 -0.86 -20.89
N SER A 147 0.19 -0.29 -21.12
CA SER A 147 0.76 0.78 -20.30
C SER A 147 0.18 2.17 -20.61
N SER A 148 -0.65 2.29 -21.66
CA SER A 148 -1.16 3.58 -22.16
C SER A 148 -2.65 3.73 -21.89
N VAL A 149 -3.03 4.78 -21.17
CA VAL A 149 -4.43 5.20 -20.99
C VAL A 149 -5.09 5.64 -22.30
N THR A 150 -4.30 6.11 -23.26
CA THR A 150 -4.81 6.60 -24.56
C THR A 150 -5.02 5.52 -25.61
N ASP A 151 -4.62 4.28 -25.33
CA ASP A 151 -4.88 3.17 -26.24
C ASP A 151 -6.38 2.98 -26.44
N ALA A 152 -6.79 2.76 -27.68
CA ALA A 152 -8.20 2.67 -28.04
C ALA A 152 -8.94 1.53 -27.31
N SER A 153 -8.22 0.48 -26.91
CA SER A 153 -8.74 -0.64 -26.14
C SER A 153 -8.56 -0.47 -24.62
N ALA A 154 -7.87 0.56 -24.14
CA ALA A 154 -7.67 0.76 -22.70
C ALA A 154 -9.01 0.94 -21.99
N CYS A 155 -9.12 0.35 -20.80
CA CYS A 155 -10.32 0.35 -19.99
C CYS A 155 -10.54 1.71 -19.31
N VAL A 156 -10.96 2.71 -20.09
CA VAL A 156 -11.32 4.04 -19.62
C VAL A 156 -12.78 4.31 -19.99
N THR A 157 -13.63 4.47 -18.99
CA THR A 157 -15.06 4.74 -19.20
C THR A 157 -15.41 6.17 -18.79
N ARG A 158 -16.19 6.86 -19.63
CA ARG A 158 -16.56 8.27 -19.42
C ARG A 158 -18.07 8.48 -19.55
N PRO A 159 -18.90 7.88 -18.66
CA PRO A 159 -20.35 7.95 -18.79
C PRO A 159 -20.85 9.39 -18.60
N LYS A 160 -21.74 9.84 -19.49
CA LYS A 160 -22.36 11.17 -19.42
C LYS A 160 -23.54 11.17 -18.43
N ASN A 161 -23.23 11.05 -17.14
CA ASN A 161 -24.23 11.07 -16.08
C ASN A 161 -23.76 11.94 -14.91
N ARG A 162 -24.28 13.17 -14.84
CA ARG A 162 -23.93 14.13 -13.78
C ARG A 162 -24.23 13.61 -12.37
N LYS A 163 -25.19 12.71 -12.18
CA LYS A 163 -25.46 12.13 -10.85
C LYS A 163 -24.37 11.15 -10.41
N TRP A 164 -23.58 10.63 -11.34
CA TRP A 164 -22.50 9.68 -11.05
C TRP A 164 -21.17 10.37 -10.76
N THR A 165 -21.09 11.71 -10.80
CA THR A 165 -19.87 12.44 -10.43
C THR A 165 -19.72 12.66 -8.93
N GLN A 166 -20.69 12.16 -8.14
CA GLN A 166 -20.62 12.18 -6.70
C GLN A 166 -21.33 10.98 -6.07
N ILE A 167 -20.79 10.51 -4.96
CA ILE A 167 -21.43 9.56 -4.06
C ILE A 167 -21.66 10.28 -2.74
N ILE A 168 -22.89 10.21 -2.22
CA ILE A 168 -23.22 10.76 -0.91
C ILE A 168 -23.62 9.58 -0.02
N MET A 169 -22.83 9.35 1.03
CA MET A 169 -23.07 8.29 2.00
C MET A 169 -24.51 8.38 2.54
N ASN A 170 -25.20 7.23 2.63
CA ASN A 170 -26.60 7.12 3.06
C ASN A 170 -27.63 7.92 2.22
N SER A 171 -27.29 8.37 1.00
CA SER A 171 -28.23 9.03 0.10
C SER A 171 -29.01 8.05 -0.78
N LEU A 172 -30.31 8.30 -0.99
CA LEU A 172 -31.12 7.55 -1.96
C LEU A 172 -30.88 7.97 -3.42
N LEU A 173 -30.36 9.18 -3.64
CA LEU A 173 -30.19 9.79 -4.97
C LEU A 173 -28.78 9.62 -5.55
N TYR A 174 -27.76 9.55 -4.70
CA TYR A 174 -26.34 9.46 -5.07
C TYR A 174 -25.75 8.15 -4.55
N ARG A 175 -26.35 7.04 -5.00
CA ARG A 175 -26.03 5.67 -4.57
C ARG A 175 -24.84 5.13 -5.36
N GLU A 176 -23.93 4.48 -4.65
CA GLU A 176 -22.74 3.84 -5.20
C GLU A 176 -23.07 2.60 -6.06
N ARG A 177 -23.88 1.68 -5.55
CA ARG A 177 -24.16 0.39 -6.20
C ARG A 177 -24.57 0.49 -7.67
N PRO A 178 -25.55 1.33 -8.08
CA PRO A 178 -25.91 1.42 -9.49
C PRO A 178 -24.78 1.93 -10.40
N ILE A 179 -23.82 2.67 -9.86
CA ILE A 179 -22.66 3.16 -10.60
C ILE A 179 -21.68 2.00 -10.80
N LYS A 180 -21.32 1.30 -9.71
CA LYS A 180 -20.38 0.17 -9.78
C LYS A 180 -20.94 -1.00 -10.60
N GLU A 181 -22.22 -1.35 -10.44
CA GLU A 181 -22.89 -2.39 -11.25
C GLU A 181 -22.87 -2.08 -12.76
N ALA A 182 -22.98 -0.81 -13.13
CA ALA A 182 -23.00 -0.40 -14.54
C ALA A 182 -21.61 -0.29 -15.18
N LEU A 183 -20.57 -0.04 -14.35
CA LEU A 183 -19.25 0.33 -14.84
C LEU A 183 -18.18 -0.72 -14.60
N ARG A 184 -18.31 -1.55 -13.56
CA ARG A 184 -17.33 -2.59 -13.21
C ARG A 184 -17.00 -3.46 -14.41
N LYS A 185 -15.71 -3.75 -14.56
CA LYS A 185 -15.14 -4.64 -15.59
C LYS A 185 -14.27 -5.72 -14.95
N GLY A 186 -14.15 -6.83 -15.67
CA GLY A 186 -13.31 -7.95 -15.27
C GLY A 186 -13.81 -8.71 -14.03
N ASP A 187 -12.90 -9.50 -13.46
CA ASP A 187 -13.16 -10.39 -12.33
C ASP A 187 -12.44 -9.88 -11.05
N ALA A 188 -12.13 -10.78 -10.10
CA ALA A 188 -11.47 -10.45 -8.84
C ALA A 188 -10.07 -9.83 -9.02
N ARG A 189 -9.43 -10.08 -10.17
CA ARG A 189 -8.08 -9.62 -10.52
C ARG A 189 -8.06 -8.19 -11.07
N THR A 190 -9.19 -7.71 -11.58
CA THR A 190 -9.27 -6.38 -12.22
C THR A 190 -9.57 -5.31 -11.18
N LEU A 191 -8.63 -4.40 -10.98
CA LEU A 191 -8.79 -3.23 -10.12
C LEU A 191 -9.64 -2.18 -10.84
N ASN A 192 -10.84 -1.92 -10.32
CA ASN A 192 -11.74 -0.90 -10.83
C ASN A 192 -11.62 0.37 -9.97
N ILE A 193 -11.18 1.48 -10.57
CA ILE A 193 -11.00 2.77 -9.89
C ILE A 193 -12.04 3.77 -10.40
N TYR A 194 -12.81 4.31 -9.48
CA TYR A 194 -13.92 5.23 -9.74
C TYR A 194 -13.54 6.64 -9.30
N TYR A 195 -13.24 7.51 -10.25
CA TYR A 195 -12.96 8.93 -10.02
C TYR A 195 -14.26 9.70 -9.80
N ILE A 196 -14.79 9.61 -8.59
CA ILE A 196 -16.09 10.11 -8.18
C ILE A 196 -15.93 10.80 -6.83
N ARG A 197 -16.42 12.04 -6.70
CA ARG A 197 -16.31 12.80 -5.45
C ARG A 197 -17.15 12.14 -4.35
N PRO A 198 -16.54 11.56 -3.32
CA PRO A 198 -17.28 10.99 -2.22
C PRO A 198 -17.55 12.07 -1.16
N MET A 199 -18.71 12.01 -0.51
CA MET A 199 -19.12 12.96 0.53
C MET A 199 -19.81 12.22 1.67
N SER A 200 -19.48 12.62 2.90
CA SER A 200 -20.22 12.18 4.08
C SER A 200 -21.60 12.85 4.17
N VAL A 201 -22.49 12.29 4.99
CA VAL A 201 -23.81 12.88 5.32
C VAL A 201 -23.70 14.28 5.91
N THR A 202 -22.60 14.58 6.60
CA THR A 202 -22.29 15.90 7.18
C THR A 202 -21.65 16.87 6.18
N ARG A 203 -21.51 16.46 4.91
CA ARG A 203 -20.75 17.18 3.86
C ARG A 203 -19.28 17.42 4.19
N THR A 204 -18.73 16.64 5.13
CA THR A 204 -17.29 16.45 5.29
C THR A 204 -16.71 15.91 3.98
N GLN A 205 -15.64 16.53 3.52
CA GLN A 205 -14.96 16.14 2.30
C GLN A 205 -14.20 14.85 2.54
N LEU A 206 -14.42 13.85 1.68
CA LEU A 206 -13.77 12.55 1.75
C LEU A 206 -12.78 12.42 0.58
N LEU A 207 -11.59 11.88 0.81
CA LEU A 207 -10.57 11.71 -0.22
C LEU A 207 -10.74 10.38 -0.96
N GLY A 208 -10.92 9.28 -0.23
CA GLY A 208 -11.08 7.97 -0.85
C GLY A 208 -11.74 6.91 0.04
N TYR A 209 -12.03 5.77 -0.57
CA TYR A 209 -12.27 4.50 0.13
C TYR A 209 -12.14 3.31 -0.84
N ALA A 210 -11.89 2.14 -0.29
CA ALA A 210 -11.82 0.87 -0.98
C ALA A 210 -12.77 -0.18 -0.37
N SER A 211 -13.00 -1.24 -1.11
CA SER A 211 -13.49 -2.52 -0.59
C SER A 211 -12.32 -3.40 -0.18
N PHE A 212 -12.45 -4.14 0.92
CA PHE A 212 -11.43 -5.12 1.28
C PHE A 212 -11.54 -6.42 0.44
N PRO A 213 -10.43 -7.15 0.23
CA PRO A 213 -10.41 -8.37 -0.58
C PRO A 213 -11.43 -9.43 -0.15
N TRP A 214 -11.60 -9.66 1.15
CA TRP A 214 -12.55 -10.66 1.69
C TRP A 214 -14.03 -10.27 1.50
N GLU A 215 -14.32 -9.05 1.08
CA GLU A 215 -15.68 -8.60 0.76
C GLU A 215 -16.09 -9.04 -0.65
N TYR A 216 -15.12 -9.27 -1.54
CA TYR A 216 -15.34 -9.59 -2.95
C TYR A 216 -16.31 -10.75 -3.13
N ALA A 217 -16.07 -11.90 -2.48
CA ALA A 217 -16.91 -13.09 -2.65
C ALA A 217 -18.38 -12.88 -2.25
N ALA A 218 -18.65 -11.94 -1.35
CA ALA A 218 -20.00 -11.64 -0.88
C ALA A 218 -20.72 -10.62 -1.76
N ASP A 219 -19.99 -9.69 -2.37
CA ASP A 219 -20.56 -8.61 -3.18
C ASP A 219 -19.57 -8.12 -4.25
N PRO A 220 -19.30 -8.92 -5.31
CA PRO A 220 -18.33 -8.56 -6.35
C PRO A 220 -18.63 -7.23 -7.03
N ALA A 221 -19.92 -6.88 -7.11
CA ALA A 221 -20.39 -5.65 -7.73
C ALA A 221 -19.91 -4.38 -6.98
N MET A 222 -19.57 -4.49 -5.70
CA MET A 222 -19.10 -3.38 -4.89
C MET A 222 -17.57 -3.28 -4.82
N ASP A 223 -16.83 -4.25 -5.35
CA ASP A 223 -15.38 -4.26 -5.27
C ASP A 223 -14.72 -3.18 -6.13
N GLY A 224 -13.63 -2.60 -5.63
CA GLY A 224 -12.85 -1.55 -6.26
C GLY A 224 -12.64 -0.34 -5.36
N VAL A 225 -12.01 0.69 -5.91
CA VAL A 225 -11.56 1.89 -5.19
C VAL A 225 -12.33 3.12 -5.68
N VAL A 226 -12.79 3.98 -4.78
CA VAL A 226 -13.42 5.27 -5.10
C VAL A 226 -12.47 6.39 -4.69
N ILE A 227 -12.06 7.22 -5.66
CA ILE A 227 -11.12 8.33 -5.45
C ILE A 227 -11.80 9.66 -5.76
N ASN A 228 -11.58 10.64 -4.88
CA ASN A 228 -11.96 12.01 -5.14
C ASN A 228 -11.05 12.60 -6.24
N PRO A 229 -11.57 13.05 -7.40
CA PRO A 229 -10.74 13.59 -8.47
C PRO A 229 -9.90 14.83 -8.09
N GLY A 230 -10.18 15.44 -6.93
CA GLY A 230 -9.37 16.53 -6.41
C GLY A 230 -8.01 16.09 -5.86
N THR A 231 -7.76 14.79 -5.67
CA THR A 231 -6.52 14.26 -5.09
C THR A 231 -5.47 13.82 -6.11
N VAL A 232 -5.81 13.88 -7.39
CA VAL A 232 -4.85 13.55 -8.45
C VAL A 232 -3.70 14.54 -8.46
N GLN A 233 -2.59 14.19 -9.09
CA GLN A 233 -1.46 15.10 -9.30
C GLN A 233 -1.89 16.48 -9.85
N GLY A 234 -1.61 17.54 -9.08
CA GLY A 234 -1.98 18.93 -9.40
C GLY A 234 -3.48 19.23 -9.22
N GLY A 235 -4.19 18.35 -8.51
CA GLY A 235 -5.60 18.45 -8.20
C GLY A 235 -5.96 19.58 -7.24
N SER A 236 -7.27 19.72 -6.97
CA SER A 236 -7.84 20.85 -6.25
C SER A 236 -7.81 20.74 -4.72
N LEU A 237 -7.23 19.67 -4.16
CA LEU A 237 -7.16 19.44 -2.71
C LEU A 237 -5.73 19.58 -2.21
N PRO A 238 -5.35 20.76 -1.69
CA PRO A 238 -4.00 20.98 -1.15
C PRO A 238 -3.66 19.93 -0.10
N GLU A 239 -2.37 19.61 0.01
CA GLU A 239 -1.81 18.57 0.90
C GLU A 239 -2.14 17.12 0.52
N PHE A 240 -3.04 16.92 -0.46
CA PHE A 240 -3.50 15.60 -0.89
C PHE A 240 -3.62 15.49 -2.41
N ASN A 241 -2.81 16.25 -3.16
CA ASN A 241 -2.91 16.39 -4.62
C ASN A 241 -1.64 15.93 -5.35
N GLU A 242 -0.97 14.91 -4.83
CA GLU A 242 0.19 14.26 -5.45
C GLU A 242 -0.14 12.84 -5.93
N GLY A 243 -1.33 12.32 -5.59
CA GLY A 243 -1.84 11.04 -6.05
C GLY A 243 -1.79 9.92 -5.01
N ASP A 244 -1.24 10.17 -3.82
CA ASP A 244 -1.02 9.13 -2.80
C ASP A 244 -2.31 8.61 -2.17
N THR A 245 -3.41 9.38 -2.27
CA THR A 245 -4.74 8.86 -1.93
C THR A 245 -5.05 7.60 -2.72
N LEU A 246 -4.67 7.51 -4.01
CA LEU A 246 -4.88 6.29 -4.79
C LEU A 246 -4.00 5.14 -4.28
N VAL A 247 -2.73 5.41 -3.99
CA VAL A 247 -1.77 4.41 -3.46
C VAL A 247 -2.30 3.79 -2.17
N HIS A 248 -2.75 4.63 -1.24
CA HIS A 248 -3.36 4.26 0.05
C HIS A 248 -4.58 3.36 -0.10
N GLU A 249 -5.55 3.78 -0.93
CA GLU A 249 -6.79 3.00 -1.08
C GLU A 249 -6.57 1.69 -1.85
N VAL A 250 -5.59 1.63 -2.75
CA VAL A 250 -5.18 0.36 -3.36
C VAL A 250 -4.53 -0.56 -2.33
N GLY A 251 -3.81 -0.02 -1.33
CA GLY A 251 -3.27 -0.79 -0.21
C GLY A 251 -4.39 -1.52 0.55
N HIS A 252 -5.50 -0.82 0.82
CA HIS A 252 -6.70 -1.45 1.39
C HIS A 252 -7.35 -2.49 0.46
N TRP A 253 -7.44 -2.22 -0.85
CA TRP A 253 -7.97 -3.19 -1.83
C TRP A 253 -7.10 -4.46 -1.92
N LEU A 254 -5.81 -4.33 -1.60
CA LEU A 254 -4.83 -5.39 -1.41
C LEU A 254 -4.78 -5.93 0.03
N GLY A 255 -5.61 -5.44 0.95
CA GLY A 255 -5.79 -6.04 2.28
C GLY A 255 -4.93 -5.47 3.40
N LEU A 256 -4.28 -4.32 3.21
CA LEU A 256 -3.60 -3.59 4.28
C LEU A 256 -4.59 -2.82 5.15
N PHE A 257 -4.30 -2.76 6.45
CA PHE A 257 -4.99 -1.87 7.37
C PHE A 257 -4.21 -0.56 7.53
N HIS A 258 -4.86 0.47 8.09
CA HIS A 258 -4.18 1.66 8.56
C HIS A 258 -3.15 1.27 9.61
N THR A 259 -1.99 1.94 9.60
CA THR A 259 -0.91 1.74 10.58
C THR A 259 -1.35 1.92 12.04
N PHE A 260 -2.39 2.73 12.27
CA PHE A 260 -2.97 2.98 13.58
C PHE A 260 -4.16 2.08 13.93
N GLN A 261 -4.50 1.11 13.08
CA GLN A 261 -5.60 0.19 13.35
C GLN A 261 -5.30 -0.63 14.61
N ASP A 262 -6.31 -0.78 15.47
CA ASP A 262 -6.21 -1.44 16.79
C ASP A 262 -5.15 -0.87 17.75
N GLY A 263 -4.59 0.30 17.46
CA GLY A 263 -3.68 1.02 18.34
C GLY A 263 -2.37 0.28 18.59
N CYS A 264 -1.77 0.48 19.76
CA CYS A 264 -0.42 -0.04 20.03
C CYS A 264 -0.30 -1.56 20.13
N SER A 265 -1.42 -2.28 20.24
CA SER A 265 -1.44 -3.74 20.27
C SER A 265 -2.85 -4.25 19.96
N PRO A 266 -3.02 -5.13 18.95
CA PRO A 266 -1.97 -5.76 18.15
C PRO A 266 -1.44 -4.90 16.98
N GLY A 267 -1.86 -3.64 16.82
CA GLY A 267 -1.51 -2.83 15.65
C GLY A 267 -2.30 -3.22 14.39
N ASP A 268 -1.79 -2.80 13.24
CA ASP A 268 -2.35 -3.11 11.92
C ASP A 268 -2.18 -4.59 11.53
N GLY A 269 -1.56 -5.39 12.41
CA GLY A 269 -1.24 -6.79 12.19
C GLY A 269 -0.15 -6.98 11.14
N VAL A 270 0.69 -5.96 10.91
CA VAL A 270 1.94 -6.04 10.18
C VAL A 270 3.05 -5.67 11.15
N ASP A 271 3.87 -6.63 11.50
CA ASP A 271 4.75 -6.51 12.67
C ASP A 271 5.93 -5.54 12.46
N ASP A 272 6.36 -5.30 11.21
CA ASP A 272 7.39 -4.31 10.87
C ASP A 272 6.83 -2.89 10.67
N THR A 273 5.51 -2.70 10.79
CA THR A 273 4.90 -1.38 10.93
C THR A 273 5.01 -0.94 12.39
N ALA A 274 5.72 0.16 12.67
CA ALA A 274 5.78 0.72 14.02
C ALA A 274 4.36 0.98 14.57
N PRO A 275 3.99 0.42 15.74
CA PRO A 275 2.63 0.52 16.23
C PRO A 275 2.24 1.97 16.52
N GLN A 276 1.02 2.33 16.12
CA GLN A 276 0.55 3.70 16.21
C GLN A 276 -0.83 3.74 16.86
N ARG A 277 -1.06 4.65 17.81
CA ARG A 277 -2.35 4.76 18.50
C ARG A 277 -3.39 5.56 17.70
N SER A 278 -2.93 6.50 16.90
CA SER A 278 -3.78 7.43 16.16
C SER A 278 -3.05 7.96 14.94
N ALA A 279 -3.75 8.17 13.84
CA ALA A 279 -3.25 8.82 12.62
C ALA A 279 -2.38 10.07 12.84
N ASN A 280 -1.33 10.21 12.03
CA ASN A 280 -0.61 11.47 11.83
C ASN A 280 -1.45 12.44 10.98
N LYS A 281 -1.08 13.73 11.00
CA LYS A 281 -1.73 14.78 10.21
C LYS A 281 -0.69 15.76 9.70
N GLY A 282 -0.81 16.15 8.44
CA GLY A 282 0.19 16.99 7.78
C GLY A 282 1.51 16.25 7.58
N CYS A 283 2.60 17.00 7.44
CA CYS A 283 3.94 16.46 7.29
C CYS A 283 4.87 17.13 8.31
N THR A 284 5.06 16.48 9.47
CA THR A 284 5.92 16.97 10.55
C THR A 284 6.99 15.95 11.00
N PRO A 285 7.91 15.50 10.12
CA PRO A 285 8.92 14.49 10.48
C PRO A 285 9.84 14.88 11.63
N SER A 286 10.04 16.18 11.85
CA SER A 286 10.85 16.70 12.96
C SER A 286 10.19 16.52 14.33
N GLU A 287 8.87 16.35 14.39
CA GLU A 287 8.15 16.12 15.65
C GLU A 287 8.35 14.69 16.17
N ARG A 288 8.66 13.73 15.28
CA ARG A 288 8.85 12.29 15.58
C ARG A 288 7.86 11.81 16.64
N ARG A 289 6.57 12.03 16.36
CA ARG A 289 5.51 11.65 17.29
C ARG A 289 5.61 10.15 17.57
N ASP A 290 5.54 9.78 18.84
CA ASP A 290 5.46 8.40 19.31
C ASP A 290 4.22 8.32 20.20
N THR A 291 3.20 7.63 19.70
CA THR A 291 1.93 7.44 20.42
C THR A 291 1.85 6.10 21.16
N CYS A 292 2.87 5.26 21.00
CA CYS A 292 3.01 3.92 21.54
C CYS A 292 4.35 3.74 22.27
N PRO A 293 4.61 4.55 23.33
CA PRO A 293 5.91 4.59 23.98
C PRO A 293 6.25 3.23 24.60
N GLY A 294 7.18 2.49 23.98
CA GLY A 294 7.61 1.16 24.43
C GLY A 294 8.12 0.23 23.33
N ASP A 295 7.86 0.53 22.07
CA ASP A 295 8.40 -0.16 20.89
C ASP A 295 9.75 0.40 20.40
N SER A 296 10.18 1.55 20.95
CA SER A 296 11.37 2.33 20.61
C SER A 296 11.37 3.00 19.22
N LEU A 297 10.25 2.96 18.48
CA LEU A 297 10.12 3.52 17.14
C LEU A 297 9.10 4.66 17.11
N PRO A 298 9.33 5.74 16.32
CA PRO A 298 8.33 6.77 16.12
C PRO A 298 7.16 6.23 15.28
N ASP A 299 6.00 6.89 15.37
CA ASP A 299 4.86 6.61 14.52
C ASP A 299 5.28 6.64 13.03
N PRO A 300 4.76 5.73 12.17
CA PRO A 300 5.20 5.54 10.79
C PRO A 300 4.64 6.64 9.85
N ILE A 301 5.06 7.89 10.07
CA ILE A 301 4.56 9.09 9.38
C ILE A 301 4.75 9.05 7.85
N PHE A 302 5.72 8.28 7.36
CA PHE A 302 6.05 8.16 5.94
C PHE A 302 5.31 7.02 5.23
N ASN A 303 4.60 6.18 5.99
CA ASN A 303 3.93 5.01 5.45
C ASN A 303 2.66 5.42 4.70
N TYR A 304 2.44 4.83 3.53
CA TYR A 304 1.24 5.07 2.73
C TYR A 304 -0.06 4.74 3.45
N MET A 305 -0.04 3.86 4.46
CA MET A 305 -1.24 3.49 5.24
C MET A 305 -1.50 4.40 6.45
N ASP A 306 -0.70 5.45 6.68
CA ASP A 306 -1.01 6.52 7.63
C ASP A 306 -1.85 7.64 6.97
N TYR A 307 -2.18 8.68 7.74
CA TYR A 307 -2.97 9.84 7.36
C TYR A 307 -2.18 11.14 7.19
N SER A 308 -0.85 11.06 7.13
CA SER A 308 0.06 12.16 6.79
C SER A 308 -0.25 12.78 5.43
N SER A 309 0.04 14.06 5.20
CA SER A 309 -0.14 14.66 3.86
C SER A 309 0.73 13.96 2.81
N ASP A 310 0.34 14.04 1.54
CA ASP A 310 1.01 13.42 0.39
C ASP A 310 2.54 13.62 0.42
N ALA A 311 2.99 14.87 0.61
CA ALA A 311 4.41 15.22 0.72
C ALA A 311 5.26 14.43 1.74
N CYS A 312 4.63 13.71 2.69
CA CYS A 312 5.35 12.87 3.65
C CYS A 312 5.32 11.38 3.29
N MET A 313 4.38 10.89 2.49
CA MET A 313 4.28 9.44 2.28
C MET A 313 5.09 9.01 1.07
N TYR A 314 5.90 7.97 1.26
CA TYR A 314 6.64 7.40 0.15
C TYR A 314 6.88 5.90 0.30
N GLU A 315 6.51 5.24 1.41
CA GLU A 315 6.92 3.87 1.68
C GLU A 315 5.80 2.90 2.06
N PHE A 316 6.03 1.63 1.70
CA PHE A 316 5.46 0.47 2.34
C PHE A 316 6.57 -0.32 3.04
N THR A 317 6.22 -1.12 4.04
CA THR A 317 7.14 -2.05 4.69
C THR A 317 7.19 -3.40 3.98
N SER A 318 8.21 -4.22 4.30
CA SER A 318 8.35 -5.58 3.75
C SER A 318 7.20 -6.48 4.19
N GLY A 319 6.73 -6.34 5.43
CA GLY A 319 5.56 -7.02 5.94
C GLY A 319 4.27 -6.61 5.23
N GLN A 320 4.14 -5.32 4.87
CA GLN A 320 3.00 -4.85 4.07
C GLN A 320 3.04 -5.43 2.65
N MET A 321 4.20 -5.49 1.99
CA MET A 321 4.35 -6.19 0.71
C MET A 321 3.88 -7.64 0.80
N ALA A 322 4.39 -8.41 1.78
CA ALA A 322 4.00 -9.80 1.97
C ALA A 322 2.47 -9.95 2.18
N ALA A 323 1.88 -9.09 3.02
CA ALA A 323 0.45 -9.10 3.27
C ALA A 323 -0.38 -8.82 2.01
N MET A 324 0.07 -7.94 1.11
CA MET A 324 -0.59 -7.66 -0.16
C MET A 324 -0.53 -8.86 -1.12
N LEU A 325 0.62 -9.54 -1.19
CA LEU A 325 0.80 -10.75 -2.02
C LEU A 325 -0.08 -11.90 -1.52
N ASP A 326 -0.11 -12.15 -0.21
CA ASP A 326 -0.98 -13.16 0.40
C ASP A 326 -2.45 -12.90 0.13
N SER A 327 -2.85 -11.64 0.21
CA SER A 327 -4.22 -11.20 -0.07
C SER A 327 -4.64 -11.44 -1.52
N LEU A 328 -3.76 -11.11 -2.47
CA LEU A 328 -3.96 -11.37 -3.88
C LEU A 328 -4.18 -12.87 -4.12
N GLU A 329 -3.29 -13.69 -3.58
CA GLU A 329 -3.36 -15.15 -3.73
C GLU A 329 -4.60 -15.73 -3.03
N ALA A 330 -5.05 -15.16 -1.92
CA ALA A 330 -6.19 -15.64 -1.16
C ALA A 330 -7.55 -15.32 -1.78
N TYR A 331 -7.70 -14.11 -2.30
CA TYR A 331 -9.01 -13.55 -2.66
C TYR A 331 -9.13 -13.20 -4.14
N ARG A 332 -8.00 -13.10 -4.84
CA ARG A 332 -7.94 -12.59 -6.21
C ARG A 332 -7.30 -13.59 -7.18
N SER A 333 -6.72 -14.69 -6.72
CA SER A 333 -6.32 -15.80 -7.59
C SER A 333 -7.55 -16.53 -8.16
N THR A 334 -7.45 -16.96 -9.41
CA THR A 334 -8.40 -17.89 -10.04
C THR A 334 -7.68 -19.20 -10.32
N ALA A 335 -8.41 -20.29 -10.53
CA ALA A 335 -7.84 -21.62 -10.76
C ALA A 335 -6.86 -21.72 -11.97
N ASP A 336 -6.79 -20.69 -12.82
CA ASP A 336 -5.88 -20.57 -13.97
C ASP A 336 -4.61 -19.71 -13.68
N ALA A 337 -4.40 -19.22 -12.46
CA ALA A 337 -3.31 -18.30 -12.13
C ALA A 337 -2.22 -18.95 -11.27
N SER A 338 -1.30 -19.67 -11.91
CA SER A 338 -0.06 -20.21 -11.33
C SER A 338 1.03 -19.13 -11.15
N LEU A 339 0.67 -17.89 -10.81
CA LEU A 339 1.51 -16.70 -10.99
C LEU A 339 2.31 -16.25 -9.76
N PHE A 340 2.16 -16.90 -8.60
CA PHE A 340 2.43 -16.18 -7.35
C PHE A 340 3.78 -16.43 -6.65
N LEU A 341 4.61 -17.42 -7.01
CA LEU A 341 5.88 -17.67 -6.30
C LEU A 341 6.96 -18.30 -7.19
N ALA A 342 7.45 -17.58 -8.20
CA ALA A 342 8.49 -18.09 -9.11
C ALA A 342 9.94 -18.00 -8.58
N ASN A 343 10.18 -17.33 -7.44
CA ASN A 343 11.53 -16.96 -7.00
C ASN A 343 11.97 -17.53 -5.64
N SER A 344 11.21 -18.40 -4.98
CA SER A 344 11.67 -19.01 -3.73
C SER A 344 12.50 -20.26 -3.99
N ILE A 345 13.66 -20.35 -3.33
CA ILE A 345 14.42 -21.61 -3.25
C ILE A 345 13.97 -22.33 -1.98
N SER A 346 13.42 -23.53 -2.10
CA SER A 346 13.07 -24.38 -0.95
C SER A 346 14.16 -25.44 -0.76
N THR A 347 14.82 -25.43 0.39
CA THR A 347 16.00 -26.25 0.67
C THR A 347 16.17 -26.55 2.17
N GLU A 348 17.09 -27.43 2.56
CA GLU A 348 17.41 -27.68 3.97
C GLU A 348 18.35 -26.59 4.53
N VAL A 349 18.61 -26.58 5.84
CA VAL A 349 19.65 -25.72 6.40
C VAL A 349 21.03 -26.12 5.85
N GLY A 350 21.79 -25.16 5.32
CA GLY A 350 23.07 -25.43 4.67
C GLY A 350 23.70 -24.22 3.99
N TYR A 351 24.69 -24.50 3.13
CA TYR A 351 25.45 -23.50 2.39
C TYR A 351 25.03 -23.44 0.92
N TYR A 352 24.78 -22.22 0.43
CA TYR A 352 24.28 -21.97 -0.91
C TYR A 352 25.07 -20.86 -1.60
N GLU A 353 25.54 -21.13 -2.82
CA GLU A 353 26.03 -20.09 -3.74
C GLU A 353 24.87 -19.59 -4.59
N MET A 354 24.68 -18.27 -4.60
CA MET A 354 23.54 -17.60 -5.20
C MET A 354 24.03 -16.69 -6.33
N GLY A 355 23.22 -16.61 -7.38
CA GLY A 355 23.50 -15.80 -8.57
C GLY A 355 23.41 -14.29 -8.33
N PRO A 356 23.45 -13.48 -9.40
CA PRO A 356 23.33 -12.03 -9.28
C PRO A 356 21.97 -11.63 -8.73
N LEU A 357 21.95 -10.52 -7.98
CA LEU A 357 20.74 -9.90 -7.45
C LEU A 357 20.80 -8.41 -7.78
N GLU A 358 19.82 -7.92 -8.54
CA GLU A 358 19.78 -6.52 -8.98
C GLU A 358 19.40 -5.58 -7.83
N THR A 359 19.80 -4.31 -7.92
CA THR A 359 19.40 -3.28 -6.93
C THR A 359 17.88 -3.27 -6.74
N GLY A 360 17.43 -3.34 -5.50
CA GLY A 360 16.01 -3.33 -5.13
C GLY A 360 15.30 -4.68 -5.28
N ALA A 361 16.01 -5.75 -5.65
CA ALA A 361 15.47 -7.10 -5.74
C ALA A 361 15.65 -7.88 -4.43
N THR A 362 14.74 -8.82 -4.18
CA THR A 362 14.78 -9.71 -3.00
C THR A 362 14.84 -11.16 -3.45
N GLN A 363 15.74 -11.93 -2.87
CA GLN A 363 15.80 -13.37 -2.97
C GLN A 363 15.23 -14.01 -1.71
N LEU A 364 14.22 -14.86 -1.87
CA LEU A 364 13.61 -15.64 -0.79
C LEU A 364 14.19 -17.06 -0.77
N VAL A 365 14.66 -17.51 0.39
CA VAL A 365 15.07 -18.88 0.63
C VAL A 365 14.25 -19.46 1.77
N GLU A 366 13.56 -20.55 1.51
CA GLU A 366 12.78 -21.31 2.46
C GLU A 366 13.62 -22.50 2.96
N LEU A 367 13.85 -22.54 4.27
CA LEU A 367 14.68 -23.53 4.97
C LEU A 367 13.78 -24.55 5.67
N GLN A 368 13.83 -25.80 5.23
CA GLN A 368 13.04 -26.92 5.72
C GLN A 368 13.70 -27.65 6.89
N ASN A 369 12.92 -28.46 7.60
CA ASN A 369 13.37 -29.42 8.61
C ASN A 369 14.11 -28.76 9.78
N ILE A 370 13.68 -27.57 10.19
CA ILE A 370 14.31 -26.88 11.32
C ILE A 370 13.78 -27.44 12.63
N PRO A 371 14.64 -27.96 13.54
CA PRO A 371 14.19 -28.50 14.80
C PRO A 371 13.60 -27.42 15.73
N SER A 372 12.70 -27.83 16.63
CA SER A 372 12.19 -26.99 17.72
C SER A 372 13.31 -26.62 18.69
N ASP A 373 13.12 -25.54 19.46
CA ASP A 373 14.04 -25.10 20.52
C ASP A 373 15.51 -24.97 20.07
N SER A 374 15.73 -24.56 18.82
CA SER A 374 17.03 -24.44 18.16
C SER A 374 17.36 -22.98 17.86
N LEU A 375 18.64 -22.63 17.73
CA LEU A 375 19.04 -21.33 17.22
C LEU A 375 19.40 -21.47 15.73
N LEU A 376 18.61 -20.88 14.85
CA LEU A 376 18.96 -20.78 13.43
C LEU A 376 19.79 -19.52 13.22
N THR A 377 20.99 -19.66 12.68
CA THR A 377 21.84 -18.55 12.26
C THR A 377 22.08 -18.62 10.77
N CYS A 378 21.82 -17.54 10.05
CA CYS A 378 22.18 -17.41 8.64
C CYS A 378 23.14 -16.26 8.43
N ILE A 379 24.06 -16.45 7.49
CA ILE A 379 25.08 -15.51 7.11
C ILE A 379 24.95 -15.27 5.60
N VAL A 380 24.81 -14.02 5.21
CA VAL A 380 24.93 -13.62 3.81
C VAL A 380 26.31 -13.03 3.58
N THR A 381 26.95 -13.37 2.47
CA THR A 381 28.25 -12.79 2.11
C THR A 381 28.33 -12.51 0.61
N THR A 382 28.73 -11.30 0.23
CA THR A 382 29.00 -10.96 -1.18
C THR A 382 30.26 -11.70 -1.67
N ALA A 383 30.17 -12.40 -2.81
CA ALA A 383 31.13 -13.44 -3.14
C ALA A 383 32.48 -12.92 -3.70
N THR A 384 32.56 -11.70 -4.21
CA THR A 384 33.74 -11.18 -4.93
C THR A 384 34.41 -10.01 -4.22
N ALA A 385 35.74 -10.06 -4.14
CA ALA A 385 36.55 -8.93 -3.68
C ALA A 385 36.51 -7.80 -4.74
N GLY A 386 35.59 -6.86 -4.61
CA GLY A 386 35.46 -5.70 -5.49
C GLY A 386 34.03 -5.33 -5.91
N ASP A 387 33.02 -6.13 -5.54
CA ASP A 387 31.62 -5.66 -5.60
C ASP A 387 31.38 -4.69 -4.43
N ASP A 388 30.98 -3.45 -4.74
CA ASP A 388 30.50 -2.44 -3.78
C ASP A 388 29.01 -2.65 -3.43
N GLY A 389 28.48 -3.85 -3.73
CA GLY A 389 27.10 -4.23 -3.51
C GLY A 389 26.79 -4.45 -2.03
N ASP A 390 25.63 -4.00 -1.58
CA ASP A 390 25.17 -4.08 -0.20
C ASP A 390 23.91 -4.93 -0.12
N LEU A 391 23.91 -5.88 0.82
CA LEU A 391 22.87 -6.88 1.00
C LEU A 391 22.35 -6.85 2.42
N ASP A 392 21.04 -6.73 2.57
CA ASP A 392 20.36 -6.95 3.83
C ASP A 392 19.84 -8.39 3.92
N LEU A 393 20.15 -9.06 5.03
CA LEU A 393 19.60 -10.37 5.36
C LEU A 393 18.53 -10.23 6.44
N PHE A 394 17.43 -10.95 6.27
CA PHE A 394 16.38 -11.07 7.29
C PHE A 394 16.02 -12.52 7.51
N LEU A 395 15.80 -12.91 8.77
CA LEU A 395 15.30 -14.23 9.13
C LEU A 395 13.92 -14.16 9.75
N ASN A 396 13.12 -15.18 9.48
CA ASN A 396 11.79 -15.33 10.04
C ASN A 396 11.50 -16.81 10.28
N HIS A 397 10.88 -17.15 11.40
CA HIS A 397 10.43 -18.50 11.72
C HIS A 397 9.00 -18.50 12.28
N HIS A 398 8.12 -19.33 11.71
CA HIS A 398 6.76 -19.68 12.17
C HIS A 398 5.91 -18.61 12.90
N GLY A 399 5.99 -17.35 12.47
CA GLY A 399 4.89 -16.39 12.65
C GLY A 399 5.04 -15.49 13.86
N GLU A 400 6.25 -15.40 14.40
CA GLU A 400 6.65 -14.31 15.28
C GLU A 400 7.67 -13.45 14.53
N PHE A 401 7.21 -12.38 13.89
CA PHE A 401 8.06 -11.32 13.33
C PHE A 401 8.76 -10.48 14.45
N ASN A 402 8.88 -11.03 15.66
CA ASN A 402 9.36 -10.32 16.84
C ASN A 402 10.77 -10.73 17.28
N ASP A 403 11.52 -11.46 16.46
CA ASP A 403 12.90 -11.84 16.79
C ASP A 403 13.85 -11.52 15.62
N PHE A 404 13.80 -10.26 15.17
CA PHE A 404 14.84 -9.69 14.30
C PHE A 404 16.12 -9.46 15.10
N ALA A 405 16.88 -10.52 15.37
CA ALA A 405 18.24 -10.39 15.87
C ALA A 405 19.23 -10.46 14.69
N CYS A 406 19.30 -9.38 13.92
CA CYS A 406 20.45 -9.14 13.05
C CYS A 406 21.48 -8.35 13.85
N SER A 407 22.55 -9.01 14.27
CA SER A 407 23.71 -8.29 14.80
C SER A 407 24.51 -7.81 13.59
N ALA A 408 24.39 -6.53 13.25
CA ALA A 408 25.30 -5.88 12.34
C ALA A 408 26.68 -5.79 13.01
N GLU A 409 27.45 -6.87 12.97
CA GLU A 409 28.87 -6.81 13.29
C GLU A 409 29.71 -7.42 12.18
N THR A 410 30.64 -6.57 11.72
CA THR A 410 31.90 -6.87 11.01
C THR A 410 31.91 -6.77 9.47
N ASN A 411 31.83 -5.52 9.00
CA ASN A 411 32.13 -5.03 7.64
C ASN A 411 31.01 -5.25 6.61
N ASP A 412 30.86 -4.28 5.68
CA ASP A 412 29.85 -4.15 4.60
C ASP A 412 29.68 -5.35 3.65
N ARG A 413 30.35 -6.47 3.92
CA ARG A 413 30.34 -7.68 3.09
C ARG A 413 29.65 -8.87 3.74
N VAL A 414 29.40 -8.82 5.05
CA VAL A 414 28.87 -9.94 5.82
C VAL A 414 27.76 -9.44 6.71
N GLN A 415 26.54 -9.95 6.51
CA GLN A 415 25.48 -9.79 7.50
C GLN A 415 25.13 -11.14 8.12
N ILE A 416 24.89 -11.12 9.42
CA ILE A 416 24.60 -12.29 10.25
C ILE A 416 23.27 -12.03 10.96
N CYS A 417 22.32 -12.94 10.77
CA CYS A 417 21.06 -12.91 11.49
C CYS A 417 20.84 -14.24 12.18
N SER A 418 20.29 -14.20 13.40
CA SER A 418 19.95 -15.39 14.16
C SER A 418 18.53 -15.29 14.72
N ILE A 419 17.81 -16.41 14.79
CA ILE A 419 16.46 -16.48 15.35
C ILE A 419 16.29 -17.77 16.16
N ALA A 420 15.67 -17.66 17.34
CA ALA A 420 15.29 -18.83 18.13
C ALA A 420 14.02 -19.48 17.56
N THR A 421 14.00 -20.80 17.44
CA THR A 421 12.83 -21.53 16.96
C THR A 421 11.87 -21.85 18.13
N PRO A 422 10.55 -21.84 17.91
CA PRO A 422 9.52 -22.18 18.87
C PRO A 422 9.70 -23.56 19.47
N SER A 423 9.13 -23.72 20.66
CA SER A 423 9.22 -24.94 21.47
C SER A 423 8.38 -26.13 20.98
N GLN A 424 7.60 -25.99 19.89
CA GLN A 424 6.81 -27.10 19.35
C GLN A 424 6.79 -27.13 17.81
N GLY A 425 7.13 -28.30 17.25
CA GLY A 425 7.08 -28.61 15.82
C GLY A 425 8.47 -28.66 15.17
N GLU A 426 8.62 -29.46 14.12
CA GLU A 426 9.64 -29.21 13.10
C GLU A 426 9.09 -28.10 12.19
N GLY A 427 9.93 -27.09 11.96
CA GLY A 427 9.54 -25.84 11.32
C GLY A 427 10.23 -25.59 10.00
N VAL A 428 9.84 -24.48 9.41
CA VAL A 428 10.33 -23.85 8.20
C VAL A 428 10.76 -22.45 8.62
N ALA A 429 11.97 -22.03 8.25
CA ALA A 429 12.35 -20.63 8.35
C ALA A 429 12.52 -20.01 6.97
N TYR A 430 12.45 -18.70 6.91
CA TYR A 430 12.64 -17.94 5.70
C TYR A 430 13.84 -17.02 5.87
N ALA A 431 14.75 -17.06 4.91
CA ALA A 431 15.82 -16.10 4.75
C ALA A 431 15.50 -15.19 3.56
N PHE A 432 15.41 -13.90 3.81
CA PHE A 432 15.20 -12.87 2.80
C PHE A 432 16.52 -12.14 2.59
N VAL A 433 17.04 -12.16 1.37
CA VAL A 433 18.23 -11.40 1.01
C VAL A 433 17.80 -10.29 0.07
N TYR A 434 17.86 -9.05 0.54
CA TYR A 434 17.53 -7.86 -0.24
C TYR A 434 18.81 -7.19 -0.72
N ALA A 435 18.87 -6.82 -2.00
CA ALA A 435 19.98 -6.04 -2.53
C ALA A 435 19.69 -4.54 -2.41
N VAL A 436 20.30 -3.90 -1.42
CA VAL A 436 20.36 -2.43 -1.30
C VAL A 436 21.09 -1.84 -2.51
N SER A 437 22.13 -2.53 -3.00
CA SER A 437 22.76 -2.28 -4.29
C SER A 437 23.13 -3.60 -4.97
N GLY A 438 23.05 -3.62 -6.31
CA GLY A 438 23.16 -4.84 -7.08
C GLY A 438 24.49 -5.58 -6.89
N VAL A 439 24.42 -6.91 -6.77
CA VAL A 439 25.56 -7.82 -6.59
C VAL A 439 25.68 -8.79 -7.76
N SER A 440 26.89 -9.16 -8.12
CA SER A 440 27.12 -10.16 -9.17
C SER A 440 26.88 -11.59 -8.70
N SER A 441 27.05 -11.84 -7.40
CA SER A 441 26.78 -13.11 -6.72
C SER A 441 26.90 -12.95 -5.21
N PHE A 442 26.26 -13.83 -4.45
CA PHE A 442 26.35 -13.86 -3.00
C PHE A 442 26.26 -15.29 -2.49
N THR A 443 26.50 -15.48 -1.21
CA THR A 443 26.39 -16.78 -0.54
C THR A 443 25.46 -16.66 0.65
N LEU A 444 24.69 -17.71 0.92
CA LEU A 444 23.84 -17.84 2.09
C LEU A 444 24.25 -19.11 2.84
N ASP A 445 24.76 -18.95 4.06
CA ASP A 445 25.17 -20.05 4.94
C ASP A 445 24.27 -20.06 6.17
N CYS A 446 23.35 -21.01 6.23
CA CYS A 446 22.44 -21.21 7.35
C CYS A 446 22.87 -22.42 8.17
N ARG A 447 22.84 -22.29 9.50
CA ARG A 447 23.27 -23.30 10.48
C ARG A 447 22.30 -23.34 11.65
N ILE A 448 22.24 -24.50 12.30
CA ILE A 448 21.49 -24.73 13.54
C ILE A 448 22.51 -25.00 14.65
N ASP A 449 22.47 -24.19 15.72
CA ASP A 449 23.28 -24.33 16.92
C ASP A 449 22.51 -24.88 18.12
#